data_AF-A0A965WT30-F1
#
_entry.id   AF-A0A965WT30-F1
#
_cell.length_a   1.000
_cell.length_b   1.000
_cell.length_c   1.000
_cell.angle_alpha   90.00
_cell.angle_beta   90.00
_cell.angle_gamma   90.00
#
_symmetry.space_group_name_H-M   'P 1'
#
loop_
_entity.id
_entity.type
_entity.pdbx_description
1 polymer ?
#
loop_
_entity_poly.entity_id
_entity_poly.type
_entity_poly.pdbx_seq_one_letter_code
_entity_poly.pdbx_strand_id
1 'polypeptide(L)'
;MKDIDEMAIRASSDPRLLTDFIEKETNYIIGCTSKAAKKYISKNDDEWSVALIAFSDAVRTYNAEKGGFFNYAEIIIKNRLTDYYRTMQKYKAEFPVNPSVFNCEPEDDDEDVA
;
A
#
# COMPACT_ATOMS: atom_id res chain seq x y z
N MET A 1 -5.75 27.78 1.12
CA MET A 1 -5.10 26.66 1.83
C MET A 1 -5.88 26.23 3.07
N LYS A 2 -6.36 27.13 3.94
CA LYS A 2 -7.16 26.78 5.14
C LYS A 2 -8.44 25.97 4.90
N ASP A 3 -9.04 26.09 3.71
CA ASP A 3 -10.28 25.39 3.34
C ASP A 3 -10.13 23.86 3.37
N ILE A 4 -8.97 23.35 2.95
CA ILE A 4 -8.73 21.89 2.89
C ILE A 4 -8.51 21.32 4.29
N ASP A 5 -7.77 22.05 5.13
CA ASP A 5 -7.55 21.65 6.51
C ASP A 5 -8.88 21.63 7.29
N GLU A 6 -9.76 22.61 7.04
CA GLU A 6 -11.09 22.66 7.63
C GLU A 6 -12.01 21.54 7.11
N MET A 7 -11.98 21.26 5.79
CA MET A 7 -12.70 20.12 5.21
C MET A 7 -12.25 18.79 5.82
N ALA A 8 -10.94 18.58 6.00
CA ALA A 8 -10.40 17.37 6.61
C ALA A 8 -10.88 17.21 8.07
N ILE A 9 -10.88 18.30 8.86
CA ILE A 9 -11.39 18.27 10.23
C ILE A 9 -12.87 17.91 10.27
N ARG A 10 -13.70 18.50 9.39
CA ARG A 10 -15.13 18.18 9.31
C ARG A 10 -15.37 16.73 8.87
N ALA A 11 -14.64 16.28 7.85
CA ALA A 11 -14.72 14.92 7.32
C ALA A 11 -14.28 13.84 8.32
N SER A 12 -13.47 14.19 9.34
CA SER A 12 -13.07 13.23 10.38
C SER A 12 -14.24 12.67 11.20
N SER A 13 -15.34 13.42 11.30
CA SER A 13 -16.50 13.09 12.14
C SER A 13 -17.69 12.55 11.36
N ASP A 14 -17.75 12.76 10.03
CA ASP A 14 -18.87 12.34 9.17
C ASP A 14 -18.39 11.45 8.01
N PRO A 15 -18.83 10.18 7.96
CA PRO A 15 -18.50 9.25 6.88
C PRO A 15 -18.93 9.71 5.47
N ARG A 16 -20.01 10.49 5.37
CA ARG A 16 -20.49 11.01 4.07
C ARG A 16 -19.56 12.08 3.55
N LEU A 17 -19.21 13.04 4.41
CA LEU A 17 -18.25 14.09 4.08
C LEU A 17 -16.87 13.52 3.77
N LEU A 18 -16.47 12.45 4.45
CA LEU A 18 -15.24 11.74 4.13
C LEU A 18 -15.26 11.15 2.72
N THR A 19 -16.37 10.50 2.35
CA THR A 19 -16.52 9.90 1.01
C THR A 19 -16.48 10.98 -0.06
N ASP A 20 -17.25 12.06 0.12
CA ASP A 20 -17.26 13.20 -0.79
C ASP A 20 -15.88 13.86 -0.91
N PHE A 21 -15.15 13.97 0.21
CA PHE A 21 -13.80 14.52 0.23
C PHE A 21 -12.80 13.65 -0.52
N ILE A 22 -12.87 12.33 -0.33
CA ILE A 22 -12.05 11.36 -1.08
C ILE A 22 -12.35 11.47 -2.59
N GLU A 23 -13.62 11.54 -2.97
CA GLU A 23 -14.01 11.66 -4.38
C GLU A 23 -13.47 12.94 -4.99
N LYS A 24 -13.64 14.08 -4.31
CA LYS A 24 -13.14 15.39 -4.75
C LYS A 24 -11.61 15.40 -4.92
N GLU A 25 -10.89 14.77 -4.00
CA GLU A 25 -9.43 14.75 -4.00
C GLU A 25 -8.81 13.52 -4.69
N THR A 26 -9.60 12.79 -5.48
CA THR A 26 -9.15 11.59 -6.21
C THR A 26 -7.85 11.83 -7.00
N ASN A 27 -7.77 12.94 -7.75
CA ASN A 27 -6.59 13.24 -8.57
C ASN A 27 -5.33 13.47 -7.72
N TYR A 28 -5.49 14.09 -6.55
CA TYR A 28 -4.41 14.28 -5.60
C TYR A 28 -3.91 12.93 -5.08
N ILE A 29 -4.83 12.05 -4.66
CA ILE A 29 -4.49 10.71 -4.17
C ILE A 29 -3.78 9.89 -5.25
N ILE A 30 -4.26 9.92 -6.51
CA ILE A 30 -3.60 9.24 -7.64
C ILE A 30 -2.17 9.78 -7.84
N GLY A 31 -1.99 11.10 -7.77
CA GLY A 31 -0.68 11.74 -7.89
C GLY A 31 0.30 11.28 -6.81
N CYS A 32 -0.12 11.29 -5.55
CA CYS A 32 0.68 10.81 -4.42
C CYS A 32 1.01 9.32 -4.55
N THR A 33 0.03 8.50 -4.92
CA THR A 33 0.18 7.05 -5.07
C THR A 33 1.14 6.72 -6.20
N SER A 34 0.99 7.37 -7.36
CA SER A 34 1.88 7.17 -8.52
C SER A 34 3.31 7.58 -8.22
N LYS A 35 3.50 8.69 -7.49
CA LYS A 35 4.82 9.16 -7.04
C LYS A 35 5.47 8.17 -6.07
N ALA A 36 4.70 7.62 -5.13
CA ALA A 36 5.20 6.62 -4.18
C ALA A 36 5.51 5.27 -4.84
N ALA A 37 4.66 4.82 -5.77
CA ALA A 37 4.80 3.58 -6.51
C ALA A 37 5.85 3.64 -7.64
N LYS A 38 6.23 4.84 -8.08
CA LYS A 38 7.10 5.09 -9.25
C LYS A 38 6.54 4.49 -10.56
N LYS A 39 5.23 4.34 -10.66
CA LYS A 39 4.48 3.88 -11.84
C LYS A 39 3.14 4.62 -11.92
N TYR A 40 2.52 4.60 -13.09
CA TYR A 40 1.13 5.06 -13.23
C TYR A 40 0.20 4.12 -12.47
N ILE A 41 -0.78 4.70 -11.76
CA ILE A 41 -1.76 3.97 -10.97
C ILE A 41 -3.17 4.31 -11.46
N SER A 42 -3.97 3.27 -11.66
CA SER A 42 -5.40 3.32 -11.95
C SER A 42 -6.22 3.00 -10.71
N LYS A 43 -7.54 3.24 -10.78
CA LYS A 43 -8.46 2.87 -9.68
C LYS A 43 -8.64 1.36 -9.50
N ASN A 44 -8.17 0.55 -10.44
CA ASN A 44 -8.28 -0.91 -10.39
C ASN A 44 -7.04 -1.57 -9.76
N ASP A 45 -5.99 -0.81 -9.48
CA ASP A 45 -4.76 -1.34 -8.88
C ASP A 45 -4.90 -1.51 -7.37
N ASP A 46 -4.21 -2.49 -6.79
CA ASP A 46 -4.21 -2.73 -5.35
C ASP A 46 -3.65 -1.52 -4.58
N GLU A 47 -2.67 -0.82 -5.16
CA GLU A 47 -2.11 0.40 -4.57
C GLU A 47 -3.13 1.51 -4.37
N TRP A 48 -4.14 1.59 -5.24
CA TRP A 48 -5.23 2.55 -5.08
C TRP A 48 -6.04 2.27 -3.82
N SER A 49 -6.38 1.00 -3.58
CA SER A 49 -7.10 0.59 -2.36
C SER A 49 -6.28 0.88 -1.10
N VAL A 50 -4.98 0.62 -1.13
CA VAL A 50 -4.07 0.95 -0.01
C VAL A 50 -4.00 2.45 0.23
N ALA A 51 -3.92 3.25 -0.83
CA ALA A 51 -3.88 4.71 -0.74
C ALA A 51 -5.18 5.30 -0.19
N LEU A 52 -6.35 4.76 -0.57
CA LEU A 52 -7.64 5.17 -0.03
C LEU A 52 -7.74 4.95 1.48
N ILE A 53 -7.33 3.77 1.96
CA ILE A 53 -7.30 3.46 3.40
C ILE A 53 -6.36 4.43 4.11
N ALA A 54 -5.16 4.65 3.55
CA ALA A 54 -4.18 5.56 4.12
C ALA A 54 -4.69 7.01 4.19
N PHE A 55 -5.38 7.47 3.15
CA PHE A 55 -5.97 8.81 3.12
C PHE A 55 -7.11 8.95 4.14
N SER A 56 -7.98 7.95 4.24
CA SER A 56 -9.04 7.93 5.26
C SER A 56 -8.47 7.99 6.68
N ASP A 57 -7.39 7.24 6.95
CA ASP A 57 -6.70 7.29 8.22
C ASP A 57 -6.09 8.69 8.44
N ALA A 58 -5.46 9.27 7.42
CA ALA A 58 -4.89 10.61 7.50
C ALA A 58 -5.93 11.66 7.86
N VAL A 59 -7.16 11.61 7.31
CA VAL A 59 -8.26 12.51 7.69
C VAL A 59 -8.61 12.38 9.16
N ARG A 60 -8.67 11.15 9.68
CA ARG A 60 -9.05 10.88 11.08
C ARG A 60 -7.97 11.28 12.09
N THR A 61 -6.70 11.19 11.71
CA THR A 61 -5.56 11.48 12.61
C THR A 61 -4.93 12.85 12.37
N TYR A 62 -5.51 13.66 11.48
CA TYR A 62 -4.99 14.97 11.13
C TYR A 62 -5.01 15.92 12.33
N ASN A 63 -3.94 16.70 12.48
CA ASN A 63 -3.84 17.77 13.46
C ASN A 63 -3.32 19.04 12.76
N ALA A 64 -4.15 20.09 12.73
CA ALA A 64 -3.85 21.34 12.05
C ALA A 64 -2.66 22.13 12.65
N GLU A 65 -2.30 21.90 13.90
CA GLU A 65 -1.14 22.54 14.54
C GLU A 65 0.19 21.97 14.00
N LYS A 66 0.17 20.75 13.45
CA LYS A 66 1.36 20.06 12.95
C LYS A 66 1.69 20.35 11.48
N GLY A 67 0.84 21.12 10.78
CA GLY A 67 1.03 21.51 9.40
C GLY A 67 -0.20 21.25 8.52
N GLY A 68 -0.05 21.48 7.21
CA GLY A 68 -1.15 21.33 6.24
C GLY A 68 -1.53 19.87 5.96
N PHE A 69 -2.82 19.63 5.72
CA PHE A 69 -3.40 18.31 5.56
C PHE A 69 -2.78 17.51 4.41
N PHE A 70 -2.61 18.12 3.22
CA PHE A 70 -2.06 17.41 2.07
C PHE A 70 -0.64 16.89 2.30
N ASN A 71 0.26 17.72 2.83
CA ASN A 71 1.61 17.27 3.14
C ASN A 71 1.61 16.09 4.11
N TYR A 72 0.71 16.12 5.10
CA TYR A 72 0.52 15.01 6.03
C TYR A 72 -0.02 13.75 5.31
N ALA A 73 -1.07 13.90 4.49
CA ALA A 73 -1.66 12.80 3.73
C ALA A 73 -0.66 12.14 2.75
N GLU A 74 0.18 12.94 2.07
CA GLU A 74 1.24 12.41 1.19
C GLU A 74 2.20 11.50 1.97
N ILE A 75 2.61 11.90 3.18
CA ILE A 75 3.49 11.11 4.04
C ILE A 75 2.80 9.80 4.45
N ILE A 76 1.54 9.86 4.88
CA ILE A 76 0.79 8.67 5.31
C ILE A 76 0.59 7.68 4.15
N ILE A 77 0.18 8.16 2.97
CA ILE A 77 0.03 7.33 1.76
C ILE A 77 1.36 6.67 1.40
N LYS A 78 2.45 7.44 1.35
CA LYS A 78 3.78 6.92 1.02
C LYS A 78 4.24 5.84 2.00
N ASN A 79 4.04 6.05 3.30
CA ASN A 79 4.42 5.09 4.33
C ASN A 79 3.60 3.80 4.20
N ARG A 80 2.29 3.90 3.98
CA ARG A 80 1.41 2.73 3.83
C ARG A 80 1.76 1.90 2.59
N LEU A 81 2.05 2.56 1.47
CA LEU A 81 2.50 1.87 0.24
C LEU A 81 3.89 1.22 0.43
N THR A 82 4.79 1.89 1.14
CA THR A 82 6.11 1.31 1.45
C THR A 82 5.96 0.02 2.26
N ASP A 83 5.07 0.02 3.25
CA ASP A 83 4.76 -1.16 4.06
C ASP A 83 4.10 -2.28 3.24
N TYR A 84 3.15 -1.92 2.38
CA TYR A 84 2.52 -2.84 1.43
C TYR A 84 3.56 -3.54 0.55
N TYR A 85 4.48 -2.80 -0.06
CA TYR A 85 5.53 -3.39 -0.90
C TYR A 85 6.52 -4.24 -0.12
N ARG A 86 6.87 -3.86 1.12
CA ARG A 86 7.73 -4.69 1.99
C ARG A 86 7.07 -6.03 2.32
N THR A 87 5.75 -6.03 2.54
CA THR A 87 4.99 -7.26 2.78
C THR A 87 4.91 -8.13 1.53
N MET A 88 4.66 -7.52 0.36
CA MET A 88 4.62 -8.25 -0.92
C MET A 88 5.98 -8.86 -1.31
N GLN A 89 7.09 -8.20 -0.97
CA GLN A 89 8.44 -8.74 -1.24
C GLN A 89 8.74 -10.02 -0.47
N LYS A 90 8.16 -10.24 0.72
CA LYS A 90 8.35 -11.48 1.48
C LYS A 90 7.86 -12.70 0.69
N TYR A 91 6.76 -12.56 -0.04
CA TYR A 91 6.16 -13.63 -0.84
C TYR A 91 6.77 -13.74 -2.24
N LYS A 92 7.49 -12.71 -2.71
CA LYS A 92 8.10 -12.70 -4.06
C LYS A 92 9.32 -13.62 -4.17
N ALA A 93 9.94 -14.00 -3.05
CA ALA A 93 11.10 -14.90 -3.04
C ALA A 93 10.72 -16.39 -3.19
N GLU A 94 9.42 -16.71 -3.25
CA GLU A 94 8.96 -18.09 -3.43
C GLU A 94 8.98 -18.46 -4.92
N PHE A 95 9.87 -19.37 -5.27
CA PHE A 95 9.88 -20.00 -6.59
C PHE A 95 9.10 -21.31 -6.49
N PRO A 96 8.12 -21.56 -7.40
CA PRO A 96 7.49 -22.87 -7.48
C PRO A 96 8.56 -23.89 -7.87
N VAL A 97 8.94 -24.73 -6.90
CA VAL A 97 9.83 -25.86 -7.15
C VAL A 97 9.00 -27.03 -7.69
N ASN A 98 9.54 -27.72 -8.70
CA ASN A 98 8.91 -28.93 -9.20
C ASN A 98 8.93 -30.00 -8.09
N PRO A 99 7.82 -30.61 -7.68
CA PRO A 99 7.83 -31.64 -6.64
C PRO A 99 8.82 -32.80 -6.90
N SER A 100 9.14 -33.07 -8.16
CA SER A 100 10.08 -34.12 -8.57
C SER A 100 11.52 -33.87 -8.12
N VAL A 101 11.95 -32.65 -7.75
CA VAL A 101 13.31 -32.44 -7.19
C VAL A 101 13.48 -33.04 -5.79
N PHE A 102 12.39 -33.39 -5.10
CA PHE A 102 12.46 -34.05 -3.79
C PHE A 102 12.48 -35.58 -3.89
N ASN A 103 12.35 -36.13 -5.10
CA ASN A 103 12.33 -37.57 -5.37
C ASN A 103 13.74 -38.12 -5.67
N CYS A 104 14.72 -37.75 -4.85
CA CYS A 104 16.04 -38.38 -4.89
C CYS A 104 15.86 -39.81 -4.35
N GLU A 105 15.69 -40.78 -5.25
CA GLU A 105 15.82 -42.20 -4.87
C GLU A 105 17.24 -42.37 -4.31
N PRO A 106 17.42 -43.06 -3.16
CA PRO A 106 18.76 -43.35 -2.67
C PRO A 106 19.48 -44.16 -3.75
N GLU A 107 20.68 -43.69 -4.15
CA GLU A 107 21.59 -44.53 -4.91
C GLU A 107 22.00 -45.67 -3.98
N ASP A 108 21.53 -46.88 -4.29
CA ASP A 108 22.07 -48.10 -3.69
C ASP A 108 23.53 -48.23 -4.18
N ASP A 109 24.48 -47.82 -3.35
CA ASP A 109 25.91 -48.10 -3.54
C ASP A 109 26.12 -49.62 -3.40
N ASP A 110 25.79 -50.37 -4.45
CA ASP A 110 26.24 -51.74 -4.64
C ASP A 110 27.74 -51.70 -5.03
N GLU A 111 28.60 -51.36 -4.07
CA GLU A 111 30.02 -51.75 -4.15
C GLU A 111 30.10 -53.26 -3.88
N ASP A 112 30.14 -54.02 -4.97
CA ASP A 112 30.50 -55.45 -5.01
C ASP A 112 31.78 -55.69 -4.18
N VAL A 113 31.61 -56.19 -2.95
CA VAL A 113 32.68 -56.83 -2.18
C VAL A 113 32.98 -58.20 -2.79
N ALA A 114 33.99 -58.24 -3.66
CA ALA A 114 34.61 -59.46 -4.18
C ALA A 114 36.07 -59.60 -3.72
#